data_AF-A0A923R765-F1
#
_entry.id   AF-A0A923R765-F1
#
_cell.length_a   1.000
_cell.length_b   1.000
_cell.length_c   1.000
_cell.angle_alpha   90.00
_cell.angle_beta   90.00
_cell.angle_gamma   90.00
#
_symmetry.space_group_name_H-M   'P 1'
#
loop_
_entity.id
_entity.type
_entity.pdbx_description
1 polymer ?
#
loop_
_entity_poly.entity_id
_entity_poly.type
_entity_poly.pdbx_seq_one_letter_code
_entity_poly.pdbx_strand_id
1 'polypeptide(L)'
;MNNPHPDSFGSASTLTVEGKKYQYYSLKAFMAKSGKDVSGLPYSMKVLLENLLRLEDNLAVKKADIEALADWNPKATPDREVQFTPARTVLQDLTGVPAVCDLAAMRAAMKRLGGDPLRINPLTPADLVIDHSVQVDFFGTSNAFQKNQDIEYDRNMERYQFLRWGQGALKNFRVVPPEMGIIHQVNLEYLATVAMTNTDKTGKTTVYPDSCVGTDSHTTMINGVGVVGWGVGGIEAEATMLGQPISMLIPQVVGFRMFGKLKPGVTATDLVLTITQILRKKGVVGKFVEFFGEGVSYLSVADRATISNMAPEYGAT
;
A
#
# COMPACT_ATOMS: atom_id res chain seq x y z
N MET A 1 -14.19 4.27 -21.58
CA MET A 1 -15.18 3.32 -22.14
C MET A 1 -15.65 2.44 -21.00
N ASN A 2 -16.96 2.38 -20.70
CA ASN A 2 -17.51 1.48 -19.69
C ASN A 2 -17.71 0.11 -20.32
N ASN A 3 -16.64 -0.64 -20.53
CA ASN A 3 -16.80 -2.07 -20.81
C ASN A 3 -17.27 -2.73 -19.51
N PRO A 4 -18.28 -3.62 -19.57
CA PRO A 4 -18.64 -4.41 -18.41
C PRO A 4 -17.42 -5.22 -17.95
N HIS A 5 -17.22 -5.32 -16.63
CA HIS A 5 -16.15 -6.13 -16.06
C HIS A 5 -16.26 -7.56 -16.62
N PRO A 6 -15.21 -8.12 -17.26
CA PRO A 6 -15.31 -9.40 -17.96
C PRO A 6 -15.68 -10.57 -17.04
N ASP A 7 -15.13 -10.56 -15.81
CA ASP A 7 -15.30 -11.64 -14.82
C ASP A 7 -15.11 -13.03 -15.45
N SER A 8 -13.99 -13.21 -16.16
CA SER A 8 -13.72 -14.40 -16.98
C SER A 8 -13.78 -15.71 -16.20
N PHE A 9 -13.67 -15.64 -14.87
CA PHE A 9 -13.68 -16.78 -13.96
C PHE A 9 -14.95 -16.84 -13.08
N GLY A 10 -15.98 -16.03 -13.34
CA GLY A 10 -17.22 -16.05 -12.55
C GLY A 10 -16.97 -15.88 -11.04
N SER A 11 -15.98 -15.05 -10.71
CA SER A 11 -15.47 -14.87 -9.36
C SER A 11 -16.26 -13.83 -8.58
N ALA A 12 -17.00 -12.95 -9.25
CA ALA A 12 -17.87 -11.99 -8.59
C ALA A 12 -18.91 -12.69 -7.70
N SER A 13 -18.93 -12.31 -6.43
CA SER A 13 -19.75 -12.90 -5.38
C SER A 13 -20.35 -11.82 -4.50
N THR A 14 -21.44 -12.15 -3.80
CA THR A 14 -22.10 -11.23 -2.86
C THR A 14 -21.83 -11.66 -1.43
N LEU A 15 -21.38 -10.72 -0.60
CA LEU A 15 -21.25 -10.86 0.84
C LEU A 15 -22.33 -10.00 1.50
N THR A 16 -23.06 -10.55 2.47
CA THR A 16 -24.02 -9.78 3.27
C THR A 16 -23.50 -9.65 4.69
N VAL A 17 -23.32 -8.42 5.18
CA VAL A 17 -22.87 -8.11 6.54
C VAL A 17 -23.89 -7.14 7.14
N GLU A 18 -24.52 -7.51 8.26
CA GLU A 18 -25.50 -6.67 8.95
C GLU A 18 -26.62 -6.12 8.02
N GLY A 19 -27.05 -6.93 7.05
CA GLY A 19 -28.08 -6.54 6.07
C GLY A 19 -27.58 -5.67 4.91
N LYS A 20 -26.33 -5.22 4.92
CA LYS A 20 -25.69 -4.53 3.78
C LYS A 20 -25.06 -5.54 2.83
N LYS A 21 -25.29 -5.34 1.52
CA LYS A 21 -24.72 -6.18 0.46
C LYS A 21 -23.45 -5.56 -0.08
N TYR A 22 -22.40 -6.34 -0.10
CA TYR A 22 -21.11 -6.03 -0.69
C TYR A 22 -20.80 -7.02 -1.81
N GLN A 23 -20.05 -6.55 -2.79
CA GLN A 23 -19.59 -7.35 -3.91
C GLN A 23 -18.12 -7.61 -3.70
N TYR A 24 -17.66 -8.83 -3.95
CA TYR A 24 -16.25 -9.18 -3.79
C TYR A 24 -15.89 -10.27 -4.79
N TYR A 25 -14.60 -10.42 -5.06
CA TYR A 25 -14.09 -11.40 -6.01
C TYR A 25 -13.57 -12.61 -5.24
N SER A 26 -14.34 -13.70 -5.30
CA SER A 26 -14.13 -14.88 -4.48
C SER A 26 -13.09 -15.82 -5.09
N LEU A 27 -12.00 -16.04 -4.35
CA LEU A 27 -11.02 -17.07 -4.72
C LEU A 27 -11.64 -18.48 -4.74
N LYS A 28 -12.67 -18.74 -3.92
CA LYS A 28 -13.38 -20.03 -3.95
C LYS A 28 -14.19 -20.20 -5.24
N ALA A 29 -14.89 -19.16 -5.68
CA ALA A 29 -15.62 -19.20 -6.95
C ALA A 29 -14.65 -19.31 -8.14
N PHE A 30 -13.52 -18.59 -8.09
CA PHE A 30 -12.43 -18.73 -9.03
C PHE A 30 -11.95 -20.19 -9.13
N MET A 31 -11.59 -20.84 -8.01
CA MET A 31 -11.14 -22.24 -8.00
C MET A 31 -12.19 -23.19 -8.61
N ALA A 32 -13.47 -22.98 -8.28
CA ALA A 32 -14.56 -23.81 -8.79
C ALA A 32 -14.73 -23.68 -10.32
N LYS A 33 -14.48 -22.49 -10.89
CA LYS A 33 -14.62 -22.24 -12.32
C LYS A 33 -13.37 -22.58 -13.13
N SER A 34 -12.18 -22.26 -12.60
CA SER A 34 -10.90 -22.43 -13.29
C SER A 34 -10.32 -23.84 -13.15
N GLY A 35 -10.70 -24.56 -12.10
CA GLY A 35 -10.09 -25.85 -11.73
C GLY A 35 -8.67 -25.72 -11.15
N LYS A 36 -8.17 -24.50 -10.94
CA LYS A 36 -6.85 -24.23 -10.36
C LYS A 36 -6.97 -24.11 -8.84
N ASP A 37 -6.23 -24.93 -8.09
CA ASP A 37 -6.21 -24.84 -6.63
C ASP A 37 -5.23 -23.76 -6.16
N VAL A 38 -5.77 -22.63 -5.68
CA VAL A 38 -5.00 -21.52 -5.12
C VAL A 38 -5.06 -21.46 -3.60
N SER A 39 -5.60 -22.50 -2.94
CA SER A 39 -5.70 -22.56 -1.48
C SER A 39 -4.31 -22.55 -0.81
N GLY A 40 -3.31 -23.15 -1.47
CA GLY A 40 -1.92 -23.20 -1.03
C GLY A 40 -1.08 -21.96 -1.35
N LEU A 41 -1.63 -20.96 -2.05
CA LEU A 41 -0.89 -19.72 -2.30
C LEU A 41 -0.58 -18.98 -0.97
N PRO A 42 0.59 -18.32 -0.86
CA PRO A 42 0.86 -17.36 0.19
C PRO A 42 -0.24 -16.29 0.28
N TYR A 43 -0.50 -15.75 1.47
CA TYR A 43 -1.55 -14.75 1.67
C TYR A 43 -1.30 -13.47 0.86
N SER A 44 -0.05 -13.04 0.77
CA SER A 44 0.38 -11.94 -0.11
C SER A 44 -0.01 -12.17 -1.58
N MET A 45 0.19 -13.39 -2.08
CA MET A 45 -0.21 -13.77 -3.45
C MET A 45 -1.72 -13.83 -3.64
N LYS A 46 -2.48 -14.19 -2.60
CA LYS A 46 -3.95 -14.17 -2.63
C LYS A 46 -4.49 -12.74 -2.75
N VAL A 47 -3.84 -11.75 -2.13
CA VAL A 47 -4.19 -10.33 -2.29
C VAL A 47 -3.91 -9.86 -3.73
N LEU A 48 -2.77 -10.25 -4.31
CA LEU A 48 -2.49 -9.96 -5.73
C LEU A 48 -3.54 -10.62 -6.64
N LEU A 49 -3.94 -11.87 -6.37
CA LEU A 49 -4.93 -12.59 -7.18
C LEU A 49 -6.30 -11.94 -7.10
N GLU A 50 -6.74 -11.52 -5.92
CA GLU A 50 -7.98 -10.74 -5.77
C GLU A 50 -7.92 -9.45 -6.59
N ASN A 51 -6.78 -8.75 -6.55
CA ASN A 51 -6.59 -7.50 -7.27
C ASN A 51 -6.76 -7.69 -8.78
N LEU A 52 -6.12 -8.72 -9.34
CA LEU A 52 -6.24 -9.03 -10.77
C LEU A 52 -7.67 -9.48 -11.15
N LEU A 53 -8.31 -10.30 -10.31
CA LEU A 53 -9.69 -10.74 -10.55
C LEU A 53 -10.69 -9.58 -10.55
N ARG A 54 -10.51 -8.61 -9.64
CA ARG A 54 -11.40 -7.44 -9.48
C ARG A 54 -11.20 -6.37 -10.54
N LEU A 55 -10.01 -6.30 -11.11
CA LEU A 55 -9.60 -5.23 -12.04
C LEU A 55 -9.36 -5.75 -13.45
N GLU A 56 -9.88 -6.94 -13.77
CA GLU A 56 -9.84 -7.47 -15.12
C GLU A 56 -10.54 -6.50 -16.08
N ASP A 57 -9.84 -6.08 -17.14
CA ASP A 57 -10.34 -5.12 -18.12
C ASP A 57 -10.00 -5.48 -19.57
N ASN A 58 -9.31 -6.61 -19.78
CA ASN A 58 -8.77 -7.07 -21.07
C ASN A 58 -7.77 -6.10 -21.73
N LEU A 59 -7.29 -5.09 -21.01
CA LEU A 59 -6.31 -4.11 -21.47
C LEU A 59 -5.06 -4.17 -20.60
N ALA A 60 -5.16 -3.69 -19.37
CA ALA A 60 -4.08 -3.73 -18.39
C ALA A 60 -4.04 -5.07 -17.68
N VAL A 61 -5.19 -5.59 -17.23
CA VAL A 61 -5.28 -6.90 -16.59
C VAL A 61 -6.05 -7.83 -17.51
N LYS A 62 -5.34 -8.84 -18.02
CA LYS A 62 -5.90 -9.85 -18.92
C LYS A 62 -6.13 -11.15 -18.19
N LYS A 63 -7.04 -11.97 -18.71
CA LYS A 63 -7.29 -13.33 -18.25
C LYS A 63 -6.00 -14.16 -18.08
N ALA A 64 -5.06 -14.03 -19.02
CA ALA A 64 -3.78 -14.76 -18.99
C ALA A 64 -2.89 -14.37 -17.79
N ASP A 65 -2.99 -13.13 -17.31
CA ASP A 65 -2.20 -12.64 -16.18
C ASP A 65 -2.73 -13.24 -14.85
N ILE A 66 -4.06 -13.38 -14.75
CA ILE A 66 -4.73 -14.08 -13.65
C ILE A 66 -4.34 -15.58 -13.63
N GLU A 67 -4.33 -16.23 -14.81
CA GLU A 67 -3.92 -17.63 -14.94
C GLU A 67 -2.47 -17.84 -14.56
N ALA A 68 -1.57 -16.95 -15.00
CA ALA A 68 -0.15 -17.02 -14.67
C ALA A 68 0.11 -16.90 -13.17
N LEU A 69 -0.61 -16.00 -12.48
CA LEU A 69 -0.51 -15.87 -11.03
C LEU A 69 -1.08 -17.09 -10.30
N ALA A 70 -2.18 -17.67 -10.81
CA ALA A 70 -2.78 -18.87 -10.24
C ALA A 70 -1.89 -20.12 -10.42
N ASP A 71 -1.09 -20.17 -11.49
CA ASP A 71 -0.11 -21.23 -11.77
C ASP A 71 1.27 -20.97 -11.13
N TRP A 72 1.32 -20.09 -10.12
CA TRP A 72 2.56 -19.69 -9.46
C TRP A 72 3.37 -20.89 -8.97
N ASN A 73 4.61 -20.96 -9.43
CA ASN A 73 5.58 -21.95 -9.02
C ASN A 73 6.66 -21.31 -8.14
N PRO A 74 6.76 -21.66 -6.84
CA PRO A 74 7.72 -21.05 -5.92
C PRO A 74 9.19 -21.28 -6.29
N LYS A 75 9.48 -22.28 -7.14
CA LYS A 75 10.84 -22.60 -7.59
C LYS A 75 11.19 -22.00 -8.95
N ALA A 76 10.21 -21.44 -9.66
CA ALA A 76 10.45 -20.81 -10.95
C ALA A 76 11.21 -19.49 -10.77
N THR A 77 12.01 -19.14 -11.77
CA THR A 77 12.54 -17.78 -11.89
C THR A 77 11.41 -16.89 -12.38
N PRO A 78 11.11 -15.76 -11.72
CA PRO A 78 10.08 -14.85 -12.21
C PRO A 78 10.41 -14.34 -13.62
N ASP A 79 9.52 -14.61 -14.57
CA ASP A 79 9.66 -14.23 -15.98
C ASP A 79 8.39 -13.56 -16.54
N ARG A 80 7.33 -13.49 -15.73
CA ARG A 80 6.03 -12.94 -16.11
C ARG A 80 5.71 -11.70 -15.29
N GLU A 81 5.37 -10.62 -15.98
CA GLU A 81 4.85 -9.40 -15.38
C GLU A 81 3.33 -9.46 -15.21
N VAL A 82 2.85 -8.82 -14.15
CA VAL A 82 1.43 -8.59 -13.86
C VAL A 82 1.22 -7.10 -13.52
N GLN A 83 0.01 -6.62 -13.76
CA GLN A 83 -0.39 -5.24 -13.51
C GLN A 83 -1.14 -5.16 -12.18
N PHE A 84 -0.46 -4.68 -11.13
CA PHE A 84 -1.05 -4.53 -9.80
C PHE A 84 -1.55 -3.10 -9.60
N THR A 85 -2.81 -2.92 -9.19
CA THR A 85 -3.33 -1.58 -8.88
C THR A 85 -3.55 -1.45 -7.37
N PRO A 86 -2.66 -0.73 -6.65
CA PRO A 86 -2.83 -0.47 -5.22
C PRO A 86 -4.17 0.19 -4.92
N ALA A 87 -4.75 -0.13 -3.77
CA ALA A 87 -6.03 0.42 -3.37
C ALA A 87 -5.95 1.91 -2.96
N ARG A 88 -4.79 2.35 -2.47
CA ARG A 88 -4.50 3.74 -2.08
C ARG A 88 -3.00 4.06 -2.16
N THR A 89 -2.67 5.35 -2.06
CA THR A 89 -1.30 5.86 -2.02
C THR A 89 -1.06 6.63 -0.72
N VAL A 90 0.12 6.50 -0.11
CA VAL A 90 0.54 7.30 1.05
C VAL A 90 1.78 8.11 0.72
N LEU A 91 1.83 9.39 1.09
CA LEU A 91 2.94 10.28 0.83
C LEU A 91 3.43 10.93 2.12
N GLN A 92 4.72 11.25 2.16
CA GLN A 92 5.30 12.15 3.16
C GLN A 92 5.61 13.51 2.52
N ASP A 93 5.86 14.56 3.29
CA ASP A 93 5.91 15.93 2.78
C ASP A 93 7.10 16.26 1.85
N LEU A 94 8.25 15.60 1.97
CA LEU A 94 9.41 15.81 1.09
C LEU A 94 9.16 15.27 -0.33
N THR A 95 8.44 14.17 -0.46
CA THR A 95 8.08 13.56 -1.77
C THR A 95 6.67 13.94 -2.22
N GLY A 96 5.81 14.31 -1.29
CA GLY A 96 4.43 14.71 -1.56
C GLY A 96 4.31 16.12 -2.10
N VAL A 97 5.15 17.06 -1.66
CA VAL A 97 5.24 18.39 -2.28
C VAL A 97 5.57 18.32 -3.78
N PRO A 98 6.64 17.63 -4.23
CA PRO A 98 6.90 17.50 -5.66
C PRO A 98 5.76 16.78 -6.39
N ALA A 99 5.14 15.74 -5.81
CA ALA A 99 4.00 15.07 -6.44
C ALA A 99 2.78 16.00 -6.66
N VAL A 100 2.49 16.88 -5.69
CA VAL A 100 1.42 17.88 -5.84
C VAL A 100 1.81 18.96 -6.87
N CYS A 101 3.09 19.35 -6.94
CA CYS A 101 3.63 20.21 -7.99
C CYS A 101 3.46 19.59 -9.38
N ASP A 102 3.75 18.29 -9.53
CA ASP A 102 3.64 17.59 -10.81
C ASP A 102 2.18 17.45 -11.25
N LEU A 103 1.26 17.18 -10.33
CA LEU A 103 -0.18 17.25 -10.60
C LEU A 103 -0.63 18.65 -11.05
N ALA A 104 -0.12 19.71 -10.42
CA ALA A 104 -0.41 21.09 -10.82
C ALA A 104 0.17 21.42 -12.21
N ALA A 105 1.40 20.98 -12.50
CA ALA A 105 2.05 21.15 -13.79
C ALA A 105 1.32 20.38 -14.89
N MET A 106 0.89 19.15 -14.63
CA MET A 106 0.07 18.33 -15.53
C MET A 106 -1.29 18.99 -15.82
N ARG A 107 -1.93 19.61 -14.82
CA ARG A 107 -3.16 20.42 -15.04
C ARG A 107 -2.91 21.59 -15.98
N ALA A 108 -1.82 22.33 -15.78
CA ALA A 108 -1.45 23.44 -16.64
C ALA A 108 -1.14 22.96 -18.08
N ALA A 109 -0.46 21.83 -18.23
CA ALA A 109 -0.18 21.21 -19.53
C ALA A 109 -1.46 20.76 -20.24
N MET A 110 -2.37 20.07 -19.53
CA MET A 110 -3.66 19.65 -20.05
C MET A 110 -4.47 20.84 -20.58
N LYS A 111 -4.47 21.97 -19.85
CA LYS A 111 -5.11 23.22 -20.30
C LYS A 111 -4.48 23.75 -21.60
N ARG A 112 -3.14 23.80 -21.69
CA ARG A 112 -2.44 24.28 -22.89
C ARG A 112 -2.73 23.41 -24.12
N LEU A 113 -2.96 22.12 -23.93
CA LEU A 113 -3.34 21.19 -24.98
C LEU A 113 -4.84 21.23 -25.33
N GLY A 114 -5.62 22.14 -24.71
CA GLY A 114 -7.06 22.28 -24.95
C GLY A 114 -7.93 21.23 -24.26
N GLY A 115 -7.37 20.42 -23.36
CA GLY A 115 -8.09 19.44 -22.56
C GLY A 115 -8.65 20.01 -21.26
N ASP A 116 -9.44 19.20 -20.55
CA ASP A 116 -9.97 19.53 -19.23
C ASP A 116 -8.94 19.23 -18.12
N PRO A 117 -8.40 20.25 -17.42
CA PRO A 117 -7.43 20.05 -16.34
C PRO A 117 -7.99 19.24 -15.17
N LEU A 118 -9.30 19.26 -14.94
CA LEU A 118 -9.92 18.54 -13.82
C LEU A 118 -9.86 17.03 -13.97
N ARG A 119 -9.51 16.54 -15.17
CA ARG A 119 -9.20 15.12 -15.40
C ARG A 119 -7.89 14.68 -14.76
N ILE A 120 -6.97 15.61 -14.48
CA ILE A 120 -5.77 15.33 -13.70
C ILE A 120 -6.15 15.39 -12.22
N ASN A 121 -6.43 14.22 -11.67
CA ASN A 121 -6.85 14.05 -10.28
C ASN A 121 -6.55 12.62 -9.81
N PRO A 122 -6.20 12.40 -8.53
CA PRO A 122 -6.12 11.06 -7.96
C PRO A 122 -7.43 10.27 -8.15
N LEU A 123 -7.34 9.07 -8.73
CA LEU A 123 -8.43 8.14 -8.95
C LEU A 123 -8.64 7.20 -7.75
N THR A 124 -7.58 6.96 -6.98
CA THR A 124 -7.60 6.26 -5.69
C THR A 124 -7.32 7.24 -4.55
N PRO A 125 -7.69 6.91 -3.30
CA PRO A 125 -7.33 7.71 -2.14
C PRO A 125 -5.81 7.91 -2.05
N ALA A 126 -5.42 9.16 -1.80
CA ALA A 126 -4.05 9.58 -1.59
C ALA A 126 -3.95 10.38 -0.27
N ASP A 127 -3.18 9.87 0.68
CA ASP A 127 -3.00 10.45 1.99
C ASP A 127 -1.58 10.98 2.13
N LEU A 128 -1.40 12.28 2.32
CA LEU A 128 -0.10 12.90 2.60
C LEU A 128 0.00 13.20 4.09
N VAL A 129 1.07 12.74 4.74
CA VAL A 129 1.39 13.04 6.13
C VAL A 129 2.56 14.02 6.18
N ILE A 130 2.43 15.09 6.98
CA ILE A 130 3.50 16.05 7.21
C ILE A 130 4.25 15.64 8.47
N ASP A 131 5.44 15.08 8.31
CA ASP A 131 6.23 14.51 9.42
C ASP A 131 7.75 14.62 9.23
N HIS A 132 8.25 14.99 8.06
CA HIS A 132 9.69 15.15 7.77
C HIS A 132 10.18 16.61 7.89
N SER A 133 9.33 17.51 8.36
CA SER A 133 9.59 18.94 8.48
C SER A 133 10.12 19.37 9.84
N VAL A 134 9.71 18.68 10.92
CA VAL A 134 10.11 19.01 12.29
C VAL A 134 11.56 18.62 12.56
N GLN A 135 12.29 19.50 13.25
CA GLN A 135 13.68 19.27 13.67
C GLN A 135 13.81 19.41 15.18
N VAL A 136 14.79 18.73 15.76
CA VAL A 136 15.10 18.85 17.18
C VAL A 136 16.05 20.04 17.40
N ASP A 137 15.53 21.26 17.30
CA ASP A 137 16.28 22.50 17.58
C ASP A 137 16.47 22.72 19.09
N PHE A 138 15.46 22.35 19.88
CA PHE A 138 15.46 22.35 21.34
C PHE A 138 15.11 20.96 21.88
N PHE A 139 15.73 20.57 23.00
CA PHE A 139 15.48 19.31 23.70
C PHE A 139 15.68 19.46 25.22
N GLY A 140 15.15 18.53 26.01
CA GLY A 140 15.40 18.46 27.46
C GLY A 140 14.71 19.51 28.33
N THR A 141 13.80 20.31 27.77
CA THR A 141 13.01 21.31 28.51
C THR A 141 11.51 21.15 28.26
N SER A 142 10.68 21.61 29.19
CA SER A 142 9.21 21.52 29.08
C SER A 142 8.63 22.32 27.90
N ASN A 143 9.35 23.33 27.41
CA ASN A 143 8.96 24.15 26.26
C ASN A 143 9.63 23.75 24.94
N ALA A 144 10.41 22.67 24.91
CA ALA A 144 11.13 22.24 23.71
C ALA A 144 10.18 21.94 22.54
N PHE A 145 9.06 21.25 22.82
CA PHE A 145 8.05 20.90 21.81
C PHE A 145 7.49 22.15 21.11
N GLN A 146 6.97 23.11 21.87
CA GLN A 146 6.40 24.35 21.31
C GLN A 146 7.45 25.14 20.50
N LYS A 147 8.69 25.23 20.99
CA LYS A 147 9.74 25.96 20.28
C LYS A 147 10.12 25.32 18.95
N ASN A 148 10.19 23.99 18.90
CA ASN A 148 10.48 23.28 17.66
C ASN A 148 9.32 23.44 16.66
N GLN A 149 8.08 23.41 17.16
CA GLN A 149 6.87 23.66 16.36
C GLN A 149 6.86 25.08 15.76
N ASP A 150 7.12 26.11 16.56
CA ASP A 150 7.13 27.50 16.07
C ASP A 150 8.15 27.67 14.94
N ILE A 151 9.36 27.11 15.12
CA ILE A 151 10.42 27.12 14.12
C ILE A 151 10.04 26.32 12.86
N GLU A 152 9.43 25.16 13.02
CA GLU A 152 8.98 24.32 11.91
C GLU A 152 7.98 25.08 11.02
N TYR A 153 7.00 25.75 11.64
CA TYR A 153 6.00 26.56 10.93
C TYR A 153 6.64 27.73 10.19
N ASP A 154 7.56 28.45 10.84
CA ASP A 154 8.27 29.57 10.23
C ASP A 154 9.11 29.11 9.02
N ARG A 155 9.78 27.96 9.12
CA ARG A 155 10.62 27.39 8.05
C ARG A 155 9.80 26.85 6.86
N ASN A 156 8.62 26.31 7.11
CA ASN A 156 7.86 25.53 6.11
C ASN A 156 6.53 26.16 5.68
N MET A 157 6.27 27.41 6.05
CA MET A 157 5.01 28.12 5.78
C MET A 157 4.53 27.98 4.32
N GLU A 158 5.41 28.22 3.34
CA GLU A 158 5.07 28.14 1.92
C GLU A 158 4.67 26.70 1.50
N ARG A 159 5.41 25.70 1.98
CA ARG A 159 5.11 24.28 1.72
C ARG A 159 3.74 23.90 2.28
N TYR A 160 3.41 24.35 3.49
CA TYR A 160 2.12 24.04 4.12
C TYR A 160 0.96 24.74 3.43
N GLN A 161 1.14 25.99 3.01
CA GLN A 161 0.15 26.71 2.19
C GLN A 161 -0.09 25.99 0.87
N PHE A 162 0.96 25.50 0.22
CA PHE A 162 0.87 24.75 -1.03
C PHE A 162 0.14 23.41 -0.86
N LEU A 163 0.48 22.63 0.17
CA LEU A 163 -0.21 21.37 0.47
C LEU A 163 -1.69 21.58 0.85
N ARG A 164 -1.99 22.63 1.60
CA ARG A 164 -3.36 23.03 1.93
C ARG A 164 -4.16 23.42 0.67
N TRP A 165 -3.54 24.11 -0.29
CA TRP A 165 -4.13 24.33 -1.60
C TRP A 165 -4.40 23.00 -2.32
N GLY A 166 -3.43 22.07 -2.31
CA GLY A 166 -3.55 20.75 -2.92
C GLY A 166 -4.77 19.98 -2.39
N GLN A 167 -4.96 19.96 -1.07
CA GLN A 167 -6.13 19.36 -0.43
C GLN A 167 -7.46 19.95 -0.89
N GLY A 168 -7.53 21.27 -1.11
CA GLY A 168 -8.74 21.91 -1.63
C GLY A 168 -8.95 21.70 -3.14
N ALA A 169 -7.87 21.50 -3.89
CA ALA A 169 -7.89 21.46 -5.35
C ALA A 169 -8.00 20.04 -5.94
N LEU A 170 -7.67 19.00 -5.17
CA LEU A 170 -7.63 17.61 -5.60
C LEU A 170 -8.68 16.78 -4.85
N LYS A 171 -9.49 16.01 -5.58
CA LYS A 171 -10.39 15.02 -4.98
C LYS A 171 -9.58 13.79 -4.58
N ASN A 172 -10.07 13.04 -3.59
CA ASN A 172 -9.40 11.86 -3.04
C ASN A 172 -8.00 12.16 -2.46
N PHE A 173 -7.68 13.42 -2.17
CA PHE A 173 -6.42 13.82 -1.59
C PHE A 173 -6.66 14.41 -0.19
N ARG A 174 -6.00 13.84 0.81
CA ARG A 174 -6.08 14.26 2.21
C ARG A 174 -4.68 14.55 2.72
N VAL A 175 -4.54 15.65 3.44
CA VAL A 175 -3.31 16.05 4.13
C VAL A 175 -3.54 15.91 5.62
N VAL A 176 -2.74 15.06 6.26
CA VAL A 176 -2.62 15.00 7.71
C VAL A 176 -1.66 16.13 8.11
N PRO A 177 -2.10 17.07 8.96
CA PRO A 177 -1.28 18.21 9.37
C PRO A 177 -0.06 17.76 10.19
N PRO A 178 0.94 18.65 10.37
CA PRO A 178 2.06 18.38 11.28
C PRO A 178 1.56 18.02 12.69
N GLU A 179 2.44 17.40 13.48
CA GLU A 179 2.22 17.03 14.90
C GLU A 179 1.21 15.89 15.16
N MET A 180 0.58 15.34 14.13
CA MET A 180 -0.35 14.21 14.28
C MET A 180 0.33 12.85 14.32
N GLY A 181 1.67 12.81 14.24
CA GLY A 181 2.49 11.61 14.25
C GLY A 181 3.29 11.43 12.95
N ILE A 182 3.97 10.29 12.84
CA ILE A 182 4.76 9.92 11.67
C ILE A 182 3.93 9.10 10.69
N ILE A 183 4.22 9.20 9.39
CA ILE A 183 3.48 8.62 8.26
C ILE A 183 3.07 7.17 8.51
N HIS A 184 4.00 6.32 8.94
CA HIS A 184 3.75 4.89 9.10
C HIS A 184 2.90 4.55 10.32
N GLN A 185 3.08 5.29 11.41
CA GLN A 185 2.26 5.11 12.62
C GLN A 185 0.84 5.62 12.40
N VAL A 186 0.69 6.79 11.79
CA VAL A 186 -0.61 7.34 11.38
C VAL A 186 -1.30 6.40 10.39
N ASN A 187 -0.54 5.80 9.47
CA ASN A 187 -1.07 4.81 8.54
C ASN A 187 -1.60 3.57 9.27
N LEU A 188 -0.82 3.02 10.21
CA LEU A 188 -1.19 1.85 11.01
C LEU A 188 -2.43 2.09 11.90
N GLU A 189 -2.50 3.25 12.55
CA GLU A 189 -3.48 3.55 13.60
C GLU A 189 -4.77 4.21 13.08
N TYR A 190 -4.70 4.90 11.93
CA TYR A 190 -5.80 5.75 11.47
C TYR A 190 -6.18 5.61 9.99
N LEU A 191 -5.20 5.50 9.07
CA LEU A 191 -5.50 5.51 7.63
C LEU A 191 -5.86 4.12 7.08
N ALA A 192 -5.22 3.07 7.58
CA ALA A 192 -5.46 1.71 7.13
C ALA A 192 -6.85 1.21 7.52
N THR A 193 -7.52 0.58 6.55
CA THR A 193 -8.88 0.04 6.76
C THR A 193 -8.92 -1.47 6.74
N VAL A 194 -7.85 -2.14 6.27
CA VAL A 194 -7.70 -3.60 6.08
C VAL A 194 -8.66 -4.18 5.03
N ALA A 195 -9.92 -3.76 5.03
CA ALA A 195 -10.92 -4.04 4.01
C ALA A 195 -11.48 -2.72 3.47
N MET A 196 -11.07 -2.37 2.25
CA MET A 196 -11.54 -1.17 1.57
C MET A 196 -12.89 -1.41 0.91
N THR A 197 -13.66 -0.32 0.77
CA THR A 197 -14.91 -0.33 0.02
C THR A 197 -14.92 0.76 -1.03
N ASN A 198 -15.51 0.47 -2.19
CA ASN A 198 -15.72 1.44 -3.25
C ASN A 198 -17.12 1.28 -3.81
N THR A 199 -17.88 2.37 -3.86
CA THR A 199 -19.23 2.41 -4.43
C THR A 199 -19.16 3.01 -5.82
N ASP A 200 -19.52 2.20 -6.82
CA ASP A 200 -19.54 2.66 -8.21
C ASP A 200 -20.74 3.60 -8.50
N LYS A 201 -20.78 4.14 -9.71
CA LYS A 201 -21.84 5.05 -10.17
C LYS A 201 -23.23 4.38 -10.22
N THR A 202 -23.31 3.05 -10.17
CA THR A 202 -24.57 2.30 -10.14
C THR A 202 -25.09 2.08 -8.72
N GLY A 203 -24.33 2.48 -7.71
CA GLY A 203 -24.65 2.28 -6.29
C GLY A 203 -24.20 0.91 -5.75
N LYS A 204 -23.45 0.13 -6.54
CA LYS A 204 -22.92 -1.18 -6.14
C LYS A 204 -21.63 -0.97 -5.33
N THR A 205 -21.63 -1.40 -4.08
CA THR A 205 -20.44 -1.34 -3.22
C THR A 205 -19.63 -2.63 -3.32
N THR A 206 -18.37 -2.49 -3.70
CA THR A 206 -17.39 -3.59 -3.72
C THR A 206 -16.53 -3.51 -2.47
N VAL A 207 -16.24 -4.64 -1.83
CA VAL A 207 -15.29 -4.79 -0.73
C VAL A 207 -14.09 -5.61 -1.19
N TYR A 208 -12.89 -5.19 -0.82
CA TYR A 208 -11.64 -5.80 -1.26
C TYR A 208 -10.52 -5.52 -0.24
N PRO A 209 -9.42 -6.30 -0.25
CA PRO A 209 -8.29 -6.07 0.66
C PRO A 209 -7.70 -4.66 0.47
N ASP A 210 -7.38 -4.01 1.58
CA ASP A 210 -6.52 -2.82 1.57
C ASP A 210 -5.13 -3.21 1.03
N SER A 211 -4.57 -2.32 0.22
CA SER A 211 -3.21 -2.39 -0.29
C SER A 211 -2.73 -0.99 -0.61
N CYS A 212 -1.45 -0.71 -0.39
CA CYS A 212 -0.94 0.63 -0.65
C CYS A 212 0.49 0.63 -1.16
N VAL A 213 0.81 1.66 -1.94
CA VAL A 213 2.18 2.07 -2.13
C VAL A 213 2.40 3.42 -1.49
N GLY A 214 3.65 3.70 -1.13
CA GLY A 214 3.98 5.00 -0.59
C GLY A 214 5.30 5.52 -1.08
N THR A 215 5.46 6.84 -1.04
CA THR A 215 6.72 7.51 -1.44
C THR A 215 7.77 7.49 -0.33
N ASP A 216 7.67 6.49 0.55
CA ASP A 216 8.62 6.20 1.60
C ASP A 216 8.90 4.69 1.65
N SER A 217 10.17 4.33 1.73
CA SER A 217 10.64 2.94 1.73
C SER A 217 10.00 2.08 2.82
N HIS A 218 9.74 2.65 4.00
CA HIS A 218 9.21 1.95 5.18
C HIS A 218 7.68 1.84 5.18
N THR A 219 7.02 2.17 4.06
CA THR A 219 5.58 1.88 3.85
C THR A 219 5.24 0.42 4.14
N THR A 220 6.23 -0.48 4.04
CA THR A 220 6.17 -1.88 4.44
C THR A 220 5.79 -2.12 5.91
N MET A 221 5.86 -1.11 6.80
CA MET A 221 5.35 -1.20 8.18
C MET A 221 3.88 -1.62 8.24
N ILE A 222 3.07 -1.24 7.23
CA ILE A 222 1.64 -1.59 7.20
C ILE A 222 1.39 -3.09 6.99
N ASN A 223 2.37 -3.84 6.49
CA ASN A 223 2.27 -5.29 6.33
C ASN A 223 2.02 -6.00 7.68
N GLY A 224 2.41 -5.38 8.81
CA GLY A 224 2.16 -5.90 10.16
C GLY A 224 0.69 -6.10 10.53
N VAL A 225 -0.23 -5.41 9.82
CA VAL A 225 -1.69 -5.56 9.97
C VAL A 225 -2.35 -6.30 8.79
N GLY A 226 -1.55 -6.92 7.91
CA GLY A 226 -2.04 -7.73 6.79
C GLY A 226 -2.44 -6.93 5.54
N VAL A 227 -2.10 -5.64 5.49
CA VAL A 227 -2.23 -4.80 4.28
C VAL A 227 -0.98 -4.98 3.45
N VAL A 228 -1.09 -5.42 2.20
CA VAL A 228 0.06 -5.54 1.31
C VAL A 228 0.48 -4.14 0.84
N GLY A 229 1.68 -3.71 1.24
CA GLY A 229 2.22 -2.42 0.79
C GLY A 229 3.72 -2.26 0.92
N TRP A 230 4.27 -1.39 0.08
CA TRP A 230 5.71 -1.16 -0.05
C TRP A 230 6.02 0.25 -0.56
N GLY A 231 7.29 0.65 -0.44
CA GLY A 231 7.78 1.93 -0.93
C GLY A 231 8.05 1.95 -2.43
N VAL A 232 7.70 3.05 -3.09
CA VAL A 232 7.96 3.31 -4.52
C VAL A 232 8.50 4.72 -4.72
N GLY A 233 8.99 5.04 -5.92
CA GLY A 233 9.38 6.40 -6.28
C GLY A 233 8.18 7.34 -6.43
N GLY A 234 8.46 8.65 -6.47
CA GLY A 234 7.43 9.68 -6.64
C GLY A 234 6.63 9.51 -7.94
N ILE A 235 7.33 9.20 -9.04
CA ILE A 235 6.71 9.01 -10.37
C ILE A 235 5.77 7.80 -10.36
N GLU A 236 6.18 6.67 -9.76
CA GLU A 236 5.32 5.49 -9.65
C GLU A 236 4.09 5.75 -8.76
N ALA A 237 4.27 6.49 -7.67
CA ALA A 237 3.16 6.91 -6.82
C ALA A 237 2.19 7.84 -7.57
N GLU A 238 2.68 8.80 -8.36
CA GLU A 238 1.86 9.67 -9.20
C GLU A 238 1.10 8.90 -10.28
N ALA A 239 1.79 7.98 -10.96
CA ALA A 239 1.18 7.11 -11.94
C ALA A 239 0.05 6.28 -11.30
N THR A 240 0.30 5.72 -10.11
CA THR A 240 -0.70 4.98 -9.32
C THR A 240 -1.89 5.86 -8.95
N MET A 241 -1.63 7.08 -8.47
CA MET A 241 -2.69 8.06 -8.17
C MET A 241 -3.54 8.34 -9.41
N LEU A 242 -2.95 8.41 -10.61
CA LEU A 242 -3.66 8.60 -11.86
C LEU A 242 -4.26 7.31 -12.46
N GLY A 243 -4.24 6.21 -11.71
CA GLY A 243 -4.83 4.93 -12.06
C GLY A 243 -4.02 4.08 -13.04
N GLN A 244 -2.72 4.37 -13.20
CA GLN A 244 -1.82 3.43 -13.86
C GLN A 244 -1.47 2.30 -12.88
N PRO A 245 -1.65 1.03 -13.27
CA PRO A 245 -1.15 -0.09 -12.49
C PRO A 245 0.38 -0.08 -12.41
N ILE A 246 0.90 -0.67 -11.34
CA ILE A 246 2.31 -0.99 -11.18
C ILE A 246 2.60 -2.27 -11.95
N SER A 247 3.50 -2.20 -12.92
CA SER A 247 4.05 -3.40 -13.55
C SER A 247 5.07 -4.04 -12.62
N MET A 248 4.87 -5.31 -12.28
CA MET A 248 5.80 -6.06 -11.45
C MET A 248 5.92 -7.50 -11.92
N LEU A 249 7.09 -8.10 -11.73
CA LEU A 249 7.24 -9.55 -11.85
C LEU A 249 6.41 -10.24 -10.77
N ILE A 250 5.82 -11.38 -11.12
CA ILE A 250 5.18 -12.26 -10.14
C ILE A 250 6.23 -12.63 -9.07
N PRO A 251 6.07 -12.20 -7.80
CA PRO A 251 7.16 -12.28 -6.86
C PRO A 251 7.40 -13.71 -6.39
N GLN A 252 8.66 -14.03 -6.08
CA GLN A 252 8.95 -15.16 -5.21
C GLN A 252 8.56 -14.79 -3.78
N VAL A 253 8.09 -15.79 -3.01
CA VAL A 253 7.72 -15.61 -1.61
C VAL A 253 8.61 -16.50 -0.74
N VAL A 254 9.37 -15.88 0.16
CA VAL A 254 10.19 -16.56 1.15
C VAL A 254 9.39 -16.70 2.44
N GLY A 255 9.01 -17.92 2.78
CA GLY A 255 8.35 -18.19 4.07
C GLY A 255 9.34 -18.10 5.24
N PHE A 256 9.07 -17.22 6.20
CA PHE A 256 9.84 -17.11 7.45
C PHE A 256 9.06 -17.78 8.59
N ARG A 257 9.47 -18.99 8.99
CA ARG A 257 8.78 -19.75 10.04
C ARG A 257 9.25 -19.29 11.43
N MET A 258 8.32 -18.83 12.25
CA MET A 258 8.54 -18.48 13.65
C MET A 258 7.98 -19.56 14.58
N PHE A 259 8.74 -19.95 15.60
CA PHE A 259 8.36 -20.94 16.60
C PHE A 259 8.85 -20.52 18.00
N GLY A 260 8.18 -21.01 19.05
CA GLY A 260 8.47 -20.62 20.42
C GLY A 260 8.00 -19.20 20.80
N LYS A 261 8.41 -18.76 22.00
CA LYS A 261 8.09 -17.44 22.58
C LYS A 261 9.36 -16.66 22.90
N LEU A 262 9.28 -15.33 22.83
CA LEU A 262 10.34 -14.45 23.34
C LEU A 262 10.52 -14.68 24.84
N LYS A 263 11.79 -14.71 25.28
CA LYS A 263 12.12 -14.80 26.70
C LYS A 263 11.88 -13.45 27.38
N PRO A 264 11.60 -13.43 28.71
CA PRO A 264 11.56 -12.17 29.46
C PRO A 264 12.83 -11.34 29.24
N GLY A 265 12.66 -10.04 29.01
CA GLY A 265 13.77 -9.11 28.73
C GLY A 265 14.18 -9.00 27.26
N VAL A 266 13.67 -9.85 26.36
CA VAL A 266 13.86 -9.70 24.91
C VAL A 266 12.82 -8.73 24.35
N THR A 267 13.27 -7.73 23.61
CA THR A 267 12.43 -6.67 23.05
C THR A 267 12.06 -6.93 21.57
N ALA A 268 11.09 -6.18 21.06
CA ALA A 268 10.76 -6.14 19.63
C ALA A 268 12.00 -5.75 18.78
N THR A 269 12.83 -4.85 19.30
CA THR A 269 14.07 -4.40 18.64
C THR A 269 15.08 -5.54 18.52
N ASP A 270 15.29 -6.32 19.57
CA ASP A 270 16.19 -7.49 19.52
C ASP A 270 15.71 -8.51 18.47
N LEU A 271 14.40 -8.75 18.44
CA LEU A 271 13.76 -9.65 17.49
C LEU A 271 13.96 -9.17 16.05
N VAL A 272 13.61 -7.92 15.75
CA VAL A 272 13.70 -7.41 14.37
C VAL A 272 15.14 -7.36 13.87
N LEU A 273 16.10 -6.94 14.70
CA LEU A 273 17.51 -6.92 14.30
C LEU A 273 18.03 -8.33 13.99
N THR A 274 17.58 -9.34 14.75
CA THR A 274 17.90 -10.74 14.50
C THR A 274 17.28 -11.22 13.18
N ILE A 275 16.01 -10.92 12.93
CA ILE A 275 15.32 -11.27 11.68
C ILE A 275 16.01 -10.61 10.48
N THR A 276 16.30 -9.31 10.57
CA THR A 276 17.01 -8.54 9.53
C THR A 276 18.36 -9.16 9.20
N GLN A 277 19.14 -9.55 10.22
CA GLN A 277 20.42 -10.25 10.00
C GLN A 277 20.24 -11.58 9.24
N ILE A 278 19.26 -12.40 9.65
CA ILE A 278 18.99 -13.70 9.02
C ILE A 278 18.55 -13.52 7.56
N LEU A 279 17.62 -12.60 7.31
CA LEU A 279 17.07 -12.33 5.97
C LEU A 279 18.12 -11.74 5.03
N ARG A 280 18.98 -10.83 5.53
CA ARG A 280 20.14 -10.34 4.78
C ARG A 280 21.06 -11.47 4.33
N LYS A 281 21.41 -12.38 5.26
CA LYS A 281 22.26 -13.55 4.94
C LYS A 281 21.59 -14.49 3.93
N LYS A 282 20.25 -14.60 3.96
CA LYS A 282 19.48 -15.44 3.03
C LYS A 282 19.41 -14.85 1.62
N GLY A 283 19.45 -13.54 1.45
CA GLY A 283 19.34 -12.86 0.17
C GLY A 283 17.89 -12.83 -0.35
N VAL A 284 17.12 -11.87 0.14
CA VAL A 284 15.68 -11.72 -0.18
C VAL A 284 15.36 -10.50 -1.05
N VAL A 285 16.37 -9.97 -1.74
CA VAL A 285 16.21 -8.80 -2.63
C VAL A 285 15.17 -9.06 -3.71
N GLY A 286 14.17 -8.18 -3.82
CA GLY A 286 13.11 -8.27 -4.82
C GLY A 286 12.13 -9.43 -4.62
N LYS A 287 12.05 -9.97 -3.40
CA LYS A 287 11.14 -11.06 -3.03
C LYS A 287 10.23 -10.60 -1.89
N PHE A 288 9.04 -11.18 -1.84
CA PHE A 288 8.19 -11.07 -0.66
C PHE A 288 8.72 -11.97 0.45
N VAL A 289 8.56 -11.54 1.69
CA VAL A 289 8.79 -12.36 2.88
C VAL A 289 7.47 -12.49 3.64
N GLU A 290 7.00 -13.72 3.79
CA GLU A 290 5.74 -14.00 4.50
C GLU A 290 6.01 -14.78 5.79
N PHE A 291 5.63 -14.20 6.92
CA PHE A 291 5.85 -14.78 8.24
C PHE A 291 4.74 -15.77 8.59
N PHE A 292 5.11 -16.94 9.09
CA PHE A 292 4.15 -17.98 9.48
C PHE A 292 4.64 -18.80 10.67
N GLY A 293 3.78 -19.67 11.19
CA GLY A 293 4.08 -20.55 12.33
C GLY A 293 3.56 -20.00 13.67
N GLU A 294 3.61 -20.85 14.69
CA GLU A 294 3.03 -20.58 16.01
C GLU A 294 3.59 -19.30 16.67
N GLY A 295 4.85 -18.97 16.39
CA GLY A 295 5.53 -17.82 17.01
C GLY A 295 4.86 -16.50 16.66
N VAL A 296 4.26 -16.40 15.47
CA VAL A 296 3.56 -15.19 15.00
C VAL A 296 2.36 -14.85 15.89
N SER A 297 1.69 -15.87 16.45
CA SER A 297 0.51 -15.68 17.30
C SER A 297 0.83 -14.99 18.64
N TYR A 298 2.09 -15.01 19.06
CA TYR A 298 2.56 -14.34 20.27
C TYR A 298 3.02 -12.91 20.06
N LEU A 299 3.13 -12.46 18.80
CA LEU A 299 3.51 -11.10 18.47
C LEU A 299 2.30 -10.18 18.51
N SER A 300 2.44 -9.05 19.19
CA SER A 300 1.48 -7.94 19.09
C SER A 300 1.51 -7.31 17.69
N VAL A 301 0.52 -6.46 17.39
CA VAL A 301 0.53 -5.69 16.14
C VAL A 301 1.78 -4.81 16.05
N ALA A 302 2.18 -4.17 17.15
CA ALA A 302 3.38 -3.33 17.19
C ALA A 302 4.66 -4.13 16.89
N ASP A 303 4.78 -5.37 17.41
CA ASP A 303 5.92 -6.23 17.11
C ASP A 303 5.97 -6.59 15.62
N ARG A 304 4.83 -6.95 15.03
CA ARG A 304 4.74 -7.30 13.59
C ARG A 304 5.06 -6.11 12.70
N ALA A 305 4.52 -4.94 13.04
CA ALA A 305 4.81 -3.69 12.33
C ALA A 305 6.29 -3.31 12.44
N THR A 306 6.91 -3.50 13.61
CA THR A 306 8.36 -3.30 13.81
C THR A 306 9.17 -4.21 12.88
N ILE A 307 8.76 -5.48 12.74
CA ILE A 307 9.43 -6.43 11.85
C ILE A 307 9.30 -6.00 10.39
N SER A 308 8.09 -5.71 9.92
CA SER A 308 7.85 -5.38 8.52
C SER A 308 8.34 -3.98 8.12
N ASN A 309 8.44 -3.06 9.07
CA ASN A 309 9.08 -1.76 8.89
C ASN A 309 10.51 -1.91 8.38
N MET A 310 11.26 -2.92 8.86
CA MET A 310 12.65 -3.14 8.46
C MET A 310 12.85 -3.88 7.13
N ALA A 311 11.78 -4.07 6.34
CA ALA A 311 11.88 -4.75 5.05
C ALA A 311 12.89 -4.15 4.06
N PRO A 312 12.98 -2.81 3.92
CA PRO A 312 14.02 -2.19 3.10
C PRO A 312 15.44 -2.56 3.56
N GLU A 313 15.68 -2.67 4.87
CA GLU A 313 17.01 -2.98 5.42
C GLU A 313 17.48 -4.38 5.03
N TYR A 314 16.58 -5.37 4.96
CA TYR A 314 16.91 -6.71 4.47
C TYR A 314 16.63 -6.94 2.97
N GLY A 315 16.14 -5.91 2.28
CA GLY A 315 15.99 -5.85 0.82
C GLY A 315 14.71 -6.46 0.25
N ALA A 316 13.77 -6.90 1.10
CA ALA A 316 12.51 -7.45 0.61
C ALA A 316 11.62 -6.36 0.01
N THR A 317 10.70 -6.78 -0.85
CA THR A 317 9.58 -5.95 -1.31
C THR A 317 8.36 -6.21 -0.45
#